data_AF-A0A5N7ZZS8-F1
#
_entry.id   AF-A0A5N7ZZS8-F1
#
_cell.length_a   1.000
_cell.length_b   1.000
_cell.length_c   1.000
_cell.angle_alpha   90.00
_cell.angle_beta   90.00
_cell.angle_gamma   90.00
#
_symmetry.space_group_name_H-M   'P 1'
#
loop_
_entity.id
_entity.type
_entity.pdbx_description
1 polymer ?
#
loop_
_entity_poly.entity_id
_entity_poly.type
_entity_poly.pdbx_seq_one_letter_code
_entity_poly.pdbx_strand_id
1 'polypeptide(L)'
;MTYCVAARLDAGLVFLSDSRTNAGVDQISVFRKMTVFERPGERVMVMMTSGNLAVSQAVLHALARQHDEGGDTIWTATDLFEATRCVGAAVREVYQREAPALHEQGVDFNVSMIFGGQIGGERCRLFQVYSAGNFIE
;
A
#
# COMPACT_ATOMS: atom_id res chain seq x y z
N MET A 1 -3.88 -14.51 -10.37
CA MET A 1 -5.10 -14.13 -9.61
C MET A 1 -4.63 -13.70 -8.24
N THR A 2 -4.97 -12.47 -7.85
CA THR A 2 -4.53 -11.84 -6.61
C THR A 2 -5.77 -11.45 -5.81
N TYR A 3 -5.82 -11.80 -4.53
CA TYR A 3 -6.92 -11.53 -3.63
C TYR A 3 -6.44 -11.14 -2.23
N CYS A 4 -6.86 -9.96 -1.80
CA CYS A 4 -6.61 -9.42 -0.47
C CYS A 4 -7.94 -8.95 0.11
N VAL A 5 -8.16 -9.18 1.40
CA VAL A 5 -9.35 -8.75 2.14
C VAL A 5 -8.96 -8.27 3.52
N ALA A 6 -9.60 -7.20 3.97
CA ALA A 6 -9.51 -6.73 5.35
C ALA A 6 -10.88 -6.39 5.89
N ALA A 7 -11.03 -6.52 7.20
CA ALA A 7 -12.26 -6.18 7.91
C ALA A 7 -11.94 -5.31 9.12
N ARG A 8 -12.70 -4.22 9.29
CA ARG A 8 -12.71 -3.37 10.48
C ARG A 8 -13.91 -3.73 11.34
N LEU A 9 -13.64 -4.19 12.55
CA LEU A 9 -14.61 -4.60 13.55
C LEU A 9 -14.50 -3.68 14.76
N ASP A 10 -15.47 -3.72 15.66
CA ASP A 10 -15.39 -2.97 16.92
C ASP A 10 -14.22 -3.45 17.79
N ALA A 11 -13.88 -4.75 17.69
CA ALA A 11 -12.77 -5.36 18.43
C ALA A 11 -11.38 -5.16 17.78
N GLY A 12 -11.30 -4.64 16.54
CA GLY A 12 -10.02 -4.43 15.86
C GLY A 12 -10.07 -4.71 14.36
N LEU A 13 -8.95 -5.21 13.82
CA LEU A 13 -8.74 -5.41 12.38
C LEU A 13 -8.35 -6.86 12.07
N VAL A 14 -8.81 -7.35 10.92
CA VAL A 14 -8.39 -8.63 10.33
C VAL A 14 -7.88 -8.37 8.92
N PHE A 15 -6.74 -8.97 8.56
CA PHE A 15 -6.13 -8.88 7.24
C PHE A 15 -5.82 -10.28 6.70
N LEU A 16 -6.09 -10.51 5.42
CA LEU A 16 -5.77 -11.76 4.74
C LEU A 16 -5.40 -11.49 3.28
N SER A 17 -4.27 -12.05 2.84
CA SER A 17 -3.79 -11.95 1.46
C SER A 17 -3.33 -13.32 0.96
N ASP A 18 -3.64 -13.63 -0.29
CA ASP A 18 -2.99 -14.74 -0.98
C ASP A 18 -1.53 -14.39 -1.37
N SER A 19 -0.85 -15.25 -2.12
CA SER A 19 0.53 -15.03 -2.56
C SER A 19 0.81 -15.35 -4.03
N ARG A 20 -0.18 -15.85 -4.79
CA ARG A 20 -0.01 -16.17 -6.20
C ARG A 20 0.03 -14.91 -7.04
N THR A 21 1.13 -14.65 -7.74
CA THR A 21 1.32 -13.43 -8.52
C THR A 21 1.70 -13.75 -9.95
N ASN A 22 1.13 -12.99 -10.88
CA ASN A 22 1.56 -12.99 -12.29
C ASN A 22 2.63 -11.91 -12.46
N ALA A 23 3.84 -12.31 -12.83
CA ALA A 23 4.98 -11.43 -13.07
C ALA A 23 5.28 -11.24 -14.58
N GLY A 24 4.51 -11.87 -15.45
CA GLY A 24 4.72 -11.87 -16.90
C GLY A 24 4.07 -13.08 -17.57
N VAL A 25 4.12 -13.12 -18.90
CA VAL A 25 3.63 -14.28 -19.67
C VAL A 25 4.35 -15.54 -19.19
N ASP A 26 3.58 -16.55 -18.78
CA ASP A 26 4.05 -17.83 -18.21
C ASP A 26 4.91 -17.72 -16.94
N GLN A 27 4.86 -16.58 -16.24
CA GLN A 27 5.59 -16.35 -14.99
C GLN A 27 4.63 -16.19 -13.82
N ILE A 28 4.19 -17.32 -13.25
CA ILE A 28 3.37 -17.37 -12.03
C ILE A 28 4.24 -17.82 -10.86
N SER A 29 4.37 -16.94 -9.86
CA SER A 29 5.26 -17.12 -8.72
C SER A 29 4.59 -16.76 -7.39
N VAL A 30 5.29 -17.03 -6.29
CA VAL A 30 4.84 -16.72 -4.93
C VAL A 30 5.49 -15.42 -4.46
N PHE A 31 4.69 -14.39 -4.20
CA PHE A 31 5.14 -13.13 -3.62
C PHE A 31 4.26 -12.75 -2.43
N ARG A 32 4.89 -12.20 -1.38
CA ARG A 32 4.18 -11.65 -0.23
C ARG A 32 3.42 -10.40 -0.66
N LYS A 33 2.14 -10.31 -0.28
CA LYS A 33 1.24 -9.18 -0.60
C LYS A 33 0.76 -8.43 0.63
N MET A 34 1.36 -8.70 1.79
CA MET A 34 1.06 -8.05 3.06
C MET A 34 2.37 -7.60 3.70
N THR A 35 2.46 -6.32 4.04
CA THR A 35 3.59 -5.74 4.75
C THR A 35 3.07 -5.12 6.05
N VAL A 36 3.77 -5.38 7.15
CA VAL A 36 3.48 -4.81 8.47
C VAL A 36 4.55 -3.78 8.80
N PHE A 37 4.10 -2.59 9.18
CA PHE A 37 4.90 -1.49 9.69
C PHE A 37 4.56 -1.32 11.16
N GLU A 38 5.49 -1.67 12.04
CA GLU A 38 5.25 -1.69 13.47
C GLU A 38 6.27 -0.83 14.21
N ARG A 39 5.77 -0.07 15.18
CA ARG A 39 6.57 0.49 16.27
C ARG A 39 5.87 0.12 17.58
N PRO A 40 6.40 -0.86 18.35
CA PRO A 40 5.71 -1.41 19.51
C PRO A 40 5.28 -0.35 20.51
N GLY A 41 4.04 -0.44 20.99
CA GLY A 41 3.44 0.52 21.93
C GLY A 41 3.03 1.85 21.32
N GLU A 42 3.32 2.11 20.04
CA GLU A 42 2.98 3.36 19.37
C GLU A 42 2.07 3.15 18.15
N ARG A 43 2.44 2.29 17.19
CA ARG A 43 1.66 2.11 15.97
C ARG A 43 1.83 0.72 15.35
N VAL A 44 0.76 0.23 14.74
CA VAL A 44 0.77 -0.93 13.85
C VAL A 44 -0.02 -0.57 12.60
N MET A 45 0.63 -0.63 11.44
CA MET A 45 0.01 -0.37 10.15
C MET A 45 0.28 -1.53 9.20
N VAL A 46 -0.70 -1.91 8.41
CA VAL A 46 -0.65 -3.04 7.50
C VAL A 46 -1.03 -2.54 6.11
N MET A 47 -0.19 -2.85 5.13
CA MET A 47 -0.48 -2.61 3.71
C MET A 47 -0.61 -3.94 2.98
N MET A 48 -1.68 -4.09 2.20
CA MET A 48 -1.83 -5.19 1.27
C MET A 48 -1.88 -4.69 -0.17
N THR A 49 -1.30 -5.45 -1.10
CA THR A 49 -1.14 -5.03 -2.49
C THR A 49 -1.81 -5.95 -3.49
N SER A 50 -2.30 -5.36 -4.58
CA SER A 50 -2.86 -6.04 -5.75
C SER A 50 -2.63 -5.20 -7.01
N GLY A 51 -2.77 -5.82 -8.18
CA GLY A 51 -2.46 -5.18 -9.47
C GLY A 51 -1.08 -5.60 -9.99
N ASN A 52 -0.41 -4.68 -10.69
CA ASN A 52 0.89 -4.91 -11.29
C ASN A 52 1.98 -5.08 -10.21
N LEU A 53 2.73 -6.18 -10.25
CA LEU A 53 3.75 -6.50 -9.25
C LEU A 53 4.84 -5.43 -9.17
N ALA A 54 5.41 -5.01 -10.31
CA ALA A 54 6.47 -4.02 -10.36
C ALA A 54 6.00 -2.67 -9.80
N VAL A 55 4.79 -2.23 -10.16
CA VAL A 55 4.19 -1.01 -9.62
C VAL A 55 3.99 -1.13 -8.10
N SER A 56 3.42 -2.23 -7.62
CA SER A 56 3.15 -2.42 -6.19
C SER A 56 4.44 -2.45 -5.35
N GLN A 57 5.51 -3.07 -5.86
CA GLN A 57 6.82 -3.08 -5.22
C GLN A 57 7.45 -1.70 -5.24
N ALA A 58 7.36 -0.96 -6.36
CA ALA A 58 7.86 0.39 -6.47
C ALA A 58 7.19 1.33 -5.45
N VAL A 59 5.87 1.21 -5.26
CA VAL A 59 5.15 2.01 -4.25
C VAL A 59 5.58 1.61 -2.83
N LEU A 60 5.71 0.32 -2.54
CA LEU A 60 6.22 -0.14 -1.24
C LEU A 60 7.63 0.39 -0.96
N HIS A 61 8.51 0.38 -1.97
CA HIS A 61 9.86 0.93 -1.86
C HIS A 61 9.86 2.43 -1.64
N ALA A 62 9.06 3.19 -2.39
CA ALA A 62 8.90 4.63 -2.20
C ALA A 62 8.41 4.96 -0.78
N LEU A 63 7.40 4.25 -0.30
CA LEU A 63 6.82 4.42 1.03
C LEU A 63 7.80 4.07 2.17
N ALA A 64 8.66 3.07 1.95
CA ALA A 64 9.63 2.61 2.93
C ALA A 64 10.89 3.49 3.05
N ARG A 65 11.10 4.42 2.10
CA ARG A 65 12.22 5.37 2.19
C ARG A 65 12.03 6.26 3.40
N GLN A 66 12.94 6.15 4.37
CA GLN A 66 13.05 7.14 5.42
C GLN A 66 13.65 8.40 4.80
N HIS A 67 12.92 9.52 4.89
CA HIS A 67 13.46 10.81 4.55
C HIS A 67 14.27 11.32 5.75
N ASP A 68 15.59 11.32 5.63
CA ASP A 68 16.51 11.87 6.65
C ASP A 68 16.26 13.38 6.90
N GLU A 69 15.53 14.06 6.00
CA GLU A 69 15.30 15.51 5.99
C GLU A 69 13.91 15.94 6.50
N GLY A 70 13.19 15.10 7.24
CA GLY A 70 12.00 15.54 7.99
C GLY A 70 10.70 15.70 7.17
N GLY A 71 10.49 14.84 6.17
CA GLY A 71 9.25 14.81 5.38
C GLY A 71 8.08 14.07 6.04
N ASP A 72 6.89 14.23 5.45
CA ASP A 72 5.70 13.45 5.81
C ASP A 72 5.90 11.98 5.42
N THR A 73 5.94 11.11 6.42
CA THR A 73 6.09 9.67 6.24
C THR A 73 5.04 8.93 7.05
N ILE A 74 4.82 7.65 6.76
CA ILE A 74 3.97 6.78 7.59
C ILE A 74 4.47 6.68 9.05
N TRP A 75 5.74 7.00 9.31
CA TRP A 75 6.37 6.93 10.63
C TRP A 75 6.25 8.23 11.43
N THR A 76 5.97 9.35 10.75
CA THR A 76 5.79 10.68 11.35
C THR A 76 4.34 11.15 11.32
N ALA A 77 3.48 10.50 10.52
CA ALA A 77 2.05 10.77 10.47
C ALA A 77 1.41 10.72 11.87
N THR A 78 0.52 11.68 12.13
CA THR A 78 -0.18 11.87 13.41
C THR A 78 -1.39 10.96 13.58
N ASP A 79 -1.98 10.52 12.47
CA ASP A 79 -3.12 9.59 12.43
C ASP A 79 -3.07 8.73 11.16
N LEU A 80 -3.97 7.75 11.08
CA LEU A 80 -3.98 6.82 9.94
C LEU A 80 -4.44 7.45 8.62
N PHE A 81 -5.17 8.57 8.66
CA PHE A 81 -5.54 9.31 7.44
C PHE A 81 -4.32 9.96 6.80
N GLU A 82 -3.50 10.65 7.60
CA GLU A 82 -2.25 11.25 7.13
C GLU A 82 -1.25 10.18 6.66
N ALA A 83 -1.18 9.03 7.36
CA ALA A 83 -0.41 7.89 6.87
C ALA A 83 -0.92 7.37 5.52
N THR A 84 -2.24 7.33 5.31
CA THR A 84 -2.84 6.92 4.02
C THR A 84 -2.59 7.96 2.93
N ARG A 85 -2.51 9.27 3.25
CA ARG A 85 -2.07 10.30 2.30
C ARG A 85 -0.65 10.06 1.81
N CYS A 86 0.25 9.60 2.70
CA CYS A 86 1.61 9.21 2.30
C CYS A 86 1.60 8.04 1.30
N VAL A 87 0.74 7.03 1.51
CA VAL A 87 0.55 5.93 0.54
C VAL A 87 0.06 6.46 -0.80
N GLY A 88 -0.95 7.33 -0.80
CA GLY A 88 -1.47 7.96 -2.01
C GLY A 88 -0.43 8.84 -2.74
N ALA A 89 0.44 9.53 -1.99
CA ALA A 89 1.56 10.28 -2.56
C ALA A 89 2.59 9.36 -3.23
N ALA A 90 2.95 8.25 -2.58
CA ALA A 90 3.86 7.24 -3.15
C ALA A 90 3.28 6.61 -4.43
N VAL A 91 1.96 6.35 -4.49
CA VAL A 91 1.30 5.88 -5.73
C VAL A 91 1.47 6.90 -6.86
N ARG A 92 1.27 8.19 -6.58
CA ARG A 92 1.40 9.26 -7.59
C ARG A 92 2.84 9.46 -8.04
N GLU A 93 3.80 9.35 -7.14
CA GLU A 93 5.23 9.39 -7.48
C GLU A 93 5.59 8.27 -8.47
N VAL A 94 5.18 7.04 -8.17
CA VAL A 94 5.42 5.89 -9.05
C VAL A 94 4.65 6.03 -10.36
N TYR A 95 3.43 6.56 -10.33
CA TYR A 95 2.66 6.86 -11.55
C TYR A 95 3.44 7.80 -12.47
N GLN A 96 3.97 8.91 -11.95
CA GLN A 96 4.71 9.89 -12.76
C GLN A 96 5.94 9.28 -13.45
N ARG A 97 6.59 8.30 -12.80
CA ARG A 97 7.79 7.64 -13.33
C ARG A 97 7.47 6.51 -14.31
N GLU A 98 6.51 5.64 -13.97
CA GLU A 98 6.30 4.37 -14.67
C GLU A 98 5.17 4.43 -15.70
N ALA A 99 4.14 5.25 -15.49
CA ALA A 99 2.94 5.25 -16.35
C ALA A 99 3.23 5.57 -17.83
N PRO A 100 4.12 6.53 -18.18
CA PRO A 100 4.43 6.81 -19.59
C PRO A 100 5.01 5.59 -20.32
N ALA A 101 5.99 4.92 -19.74
CA ALA A 101 6.64 3.76 -20.34
C ALA A 101 5.68 2.56 -20.43
N LEU A 102 4.85 2.34 -19.40
CA LEU A 102 3.81 1.31 -19.43
C LEU A 102 2.82 1.58 -20.57
N HIS A 103 2.40 2.83 -20.73
CA HIS A 103 1.47 3.23 -21.78
C HIS A 103 2.03 3.01 -23.19
N GLU A 104 3.31 3.33 -23.42
CA GLU A 104 4.00 3.05 -24.69
C GLU A 104 4.03 1.55 -25.04
N GLN A 105 4.03 0.67 -24.01
CA GLN A 105 3.96 -0.78 -24.18
C GLN A 105 2.53 -1.33 -24.19
N GLY A 106 1.51 -0.46 -24.19
CA GLY A 106 0.10 -0.86 -24.17
C GLY A 106 -0.35 -1.49 -22.86
N VAL A 107 0.33 -1.20 -21.74
CA VAL A 107 0.01 -1.70 -20.41
C VAL A 107 -0.55 -0.56 -19.56
N ASP A 108 -1.70 -0.79 -18.92
CA ASP A 108 -2.26 0.18 -17.99
C ASP A 108 -1.49 0.22 -16.66
N PHE A 109 -1.33 1.43 -16.12
CA PHE A 109 -0.89 1.59 -14.73
C PHE A 109 -2.00 1.09 -13.79
N ASN A 110 -1.78 -0.07 -13.17
CA ASN A 110 -2.75 -0.71 -12.30
C ASN A 110 -2.13 -1.07 -10.95
N VAL A 111 -2.66 -0.48 -9.89
CA VAL A 111 -2.35 -0.83 -8.51
C VAL A 111 -3.54 -0.54 -7.60
N SER A 112 -3.80 -1.44 -6.66
CA SER A 112 -4.83 -1.26 -5.65
C SER A 112 -4.29 -1.75 -4.31
N MET A 113 -4.50 -0.96 -3.27
CA MET A 113 -3.94 -1.24 -1.94
C MET A 113 -5.02 -1.15 -0.87
N ILE A 114 -4.92 -2.03 0.12
CA ILE A 114 -5.63 -1.89 1.38
C ILE A 114 -4.61 -1.42 2.41
N PHE A 115 -4.90 -0.33 3.12
CA PHE A 115 -4.04 0.19 4.17
C PHE A 115 -4.85 0.37 5.44
N GLY A 116 -4.42 -0.24 6.54
CA GLY A 116 -5.19 -0.21 7.79
C GLY A 116 -4.29 -0.35 9.01
N GLY A 117 -4.80 -0.04 10.19
CA GLY A 117 -4.00 -0.08 11.40
C GLY A 117 -4.53 0.81 12.51
N GLN A 118 -3.62 1.11 13.43
CA GLN A 118 -3.84 1.97 14.59
C GLN A 118 -2.57 2.76 14.91
N ILE A 119 -2.73 4.06 15.16
CA ILE A 119 -1.66 4.95 15.62
C ILE A 119 -2.06 5.51 17.00
N GLY A 120 -1.19 5.36 17.99
CA GLY A 120 -1.40 5.78 19.37
C GLY A 120 -2.71 5.25 19.95
N GLY A 121 -3.50 6.15 20.52
CA GLY A 121 -4.84 5.86 21.06
C GLY A 121 -5.98 6.03 20.06
N GLU A 122 -5.70 6.22 18.76
CA GLU A 122 -6.75 6.33 17.74
C GLU A 122 -7.56 5.02 17.65
N ARG A 123 -8.81 5.09 17.18
CA ARG A 123 -9.54 3.89 16.77
C ARG A 123 -8.82 3.19 15.61
N CYS A 124 -9.01 1.88 15.47
CA CYS A 124 -8.61 1.17 14.27
C CYS A 124 -9.31 1.76 13.02
N ARG A 125 -8.53 2.02 11.96
CA ARG A 125 -9.03 2.53 10.67
C ARG A 125 -8.53 1.66 9.53
N LEU A 126 -9.24 1.70 8.42
CA LEU A 126 -9.00 0.87 7.24
C LEU A 126 -9.35 1.69 6.00
N PHE A 127 -8.52 1.60 4.96
CA PHE A 127 -8.67 2.40 3.75
C PHE A 127 -8.42 1.54 2.51
N GLN A 128 -9.11 1.88 1.43
CA GLN A 128 -8.87 1.38 0.08
C GLN A 128 -8.22 2.48 -0.76
N VAL A 129 -7.00 2.27 -1.24
CA VAL A 129 -6.25 3.20 -2.09
C VAL A 129 -6.30 2.74 -3.55
N TYR A 130 -6.71 3.64 -4.44
CA TYR A 130 -6.85 3.40 -5.87
C TYR A 130 -5.61 3.81 -6.67
N SER A 131 -5.54 3.41 -7.94
CA SER A 131 -4.40 3.70 -8.82
C SER A 131 -4.17 5.21 -9.06
N ALA A 132 -5.17 6.07 -8.83
CA ALA A 132 -5.03 7.53 -8.89
C ALA A 132 -4.45 8.14 -7.59
N GLY A 133 -4.14 7.31 -6.59
CA GLY A 133 -3.63 7.72 -5.27
C GLY A 133 -4.67 8.38 -4.36
N ASN A 134 -5.93 8.44 -4.78
CA ASN A 134 -7.06 8.75 -3.89
C ASN A 134 -7.52 7.49 -3.16
N PHE A 135 -8.31 7.67 -2.12
CA PHE A 135 -8.74 6.57 -1.26
C PHE A 135 -10.10 6.84 -0.61
N ILE A 136 -10.73 5.76 -0.13
CA ILE A 136 -11.89 5.78 0.77
C ILE A 136 -11.52 5.11 2.09
N GLU A 137 -12.25 5.44 3.16
CA GLU A 137 -12.23 4.74 4.46
C GLU A 137 -13.41 3.77 4.56
#